data_AF-A0A158KPD9-F1
#
_entry.id   AF-A0A158KPD9-F1
#
_cell.length_a   1.000
_cell.length_b   1.000
_cell.length_c   1.000
_cell.angle_alpha   90.00
_cell.angle_beta   90.00
_cell.angle_gamma   90.00
#
_symmetry.space_group_name_H-M   'P 1'
#
loop_
_entity.id
_entity.type
_entity.pdbx_description
1 polymer ?
#
loop_
_entity_poly.entity_id
_entity_poly.type
_entity_poly.pdbx_seq_one_letter_code
_entity_poly.pdbx_strand_id
1 'polypeptide(L)'
;MTLTMETDMDTVRIRPTWLTALLPLLAVYQYGDRSLVRAELFRMALSADAAARSAEALHRIADMLDLNGHAIDMHREELRAIARAALSEFDRVPPRAPQPALPEPQF
;
A
#
# COMPACT_ATOMS: atom_id res chain seq x y z
N MET A 1 32.79 35.40 13.17
CA MET A 1 32.73 34.10 13.88
C MET A 1 31.48 34.12 14.74
N THR A 2 30.44 33.33 14.57
CA THR A 2 29.95 32.47 13.49
C THR A 2 28.44 32.47 13.75
N LEU A 3 27.64 32.98 12.83
CA LEU A 3 26.19 32.82 12.88
C LEU A 3 25.94 31.34 12.61
N THR A 4 25.73 30.56 13.66
CA THR A 4 25.16 29.21 13.54
C THR A 4 23.71 29.38 13.13
N MET A 5 23.48 29.43 11.81
CA MET A 5 22.21 29.04 11.23
C MET A 5 22.06 27.55 11.50
N GLU A 6 21.47 27.22 12.65
CA GLU A 6 20.86 25.92 12.87
C GLU A 6 19.65 25.86 11.95
N THR A 7 19.87 25.44 10.70
CA THR A 7 18.78 24.95 9.86
C THR A 7 18.35 23.64 10.47
N ASP A 8 17.46 23.73 11.45
CA ASP A 8 16.53 22.66 11.77
C ASP A 8 15.84 22.33 10.45
N MET A 9 16.34 21.29 9.78
CA MET A 9 15.67 20.73 8.63
C MET A 9 14.44 20.07 9.24
N ASP A 10 13.40 20.90 9.44
CA ASP A 10 12.05 20.52 9.80
C ASP A 10 11.79 19.20 9.11
N THR A 11 11.86 18.11 9.87
CA THR A 11 11.50 16.79 9.36
C THR A 11 10.04 16.89 8.97
N VAL A 12 9.78 17.29 7.72
CA VAL A 12 8.45 17.40 7.17
C VAL A 12 7.92 15.98 7.22
N ARG A 13 7.12 15.69 8.24
CA ARG A 13 6.36 14.46 8.34
C ARG A 13 5.29 14.55 7.26
N ILE A 14 5.68 14.31 6.03
CA ILE A 14 4.74 14.02 4.95
C ILE A 14 4.10 12.71 5.37
N ARG A 15 2.91 12.80 5.97
CA ARG A 15 2.04 11.63 6.09
C ARG A 15 1.52 11.40 4.68
N PRO A 16 1.96 10.35 3.97
CA PRO A 16 1.43 10.07 2.65
C PRO A 16 -0.08 9.84 2.82
N THR A 17 -0.86 10.77 2.29
CA THR A 17 -2.31 10.64 2.19
C THR A 17 -2.63 10.11 0.80
N TRP A 18 -3.82 9.55 0.62
CA TRP A 18 -4.32 9.19 -0.71
C TRP A 18 -4.24 10.39 -1.68
N LEU A 19 -4.47 11.61 -1.17
CA LEU A 19 -4.35 12.84 -1.94
C LEU A 19 -2.94 13.07 -2.50
N THR A 20 -1.90 12.84 -1.69
CA THR A 20 -0.51 12.96 -2.16
C THR A 20 -0.15 11.95 -3.25
N ALA A 21 -0.83 10.80 -3.30
CA ALA A 21 -0.67 9.82 -4.38
C ALA A 21 -1.48 10.18 -5.64
N LEU A 22 -2.65 10.81 -5.49
CA LEU A 22 -3.51 11.16 -6.62
C LEU A 22 -3.08 12.42 -7.38
N LEU A 23 -2.46 13.40 -6.72
CA LEU A 23 -2.06 14.65 -7.37
C LEU A 23 -1.12 14.43 -8.58
N PRO A 24 -0.05 13.61 -8.50
CA PRO A 24 0.77 13.27 -9.66
C PRO A 24 -0.03 12.57 -10.77
N LEU A 25 -0.95 11.67 -10.40
CA LEU A 25 -1.79 10.95 -11.36
C LEU A 25 -2.73 11.89 -12.12
N LEU A 26 -3.27 12.91 -11.44
CA LEU A 26 -4.09 13.93 -12.07
C LEU A 26 -3.28 14.72 -13.10
N ALA A 27 -2.04 15.09 -12.79
CA ALA A 27 -1.15 15.76 -13.73
C ALA A 27 -0.89 14.88 -14.97
N VAL A 28 -0.56 13.59 -14.78
CA VAL A 28 -0.36 12.66 -15.90
C VAL A 28 -1.66 12.44 -16.69
N TYR A 29 -2.83 12.47 -16.03
CA TYR A 29 -4.12 12.32 -16.72
C TYR A 29 -4.44 13.51 -17.64
N GLN A 30 -4.08 14.72 -17.19
CA GLN A 30 -4.31 15.96 -17.92
C GLN A 30 -3.32 16.14 -19.08
N TYR A 31 -2.06 15.77 -18.87
CA TYR A 31 -0.96 16.14 -19.79
C TYR A 31 -0.20 14.96 -20.40
N GLY A 32 -0.51 13.72 -20.00
CA GLY A 32 0.22 12.52 -20.40
C GLY A 32 -0.70 11.36 -20.77
N ASP A 33 -0.20 10.14 -20.58
CA ASP A 33 -0.89 8.93 -20.98
C ASP A 33 -1.99 8.53 -19.97
N ARG A 34 -3.25 8.69 -20.38
CA ARG A 34 -4.42 8.31 -19.58
C ARG A 34 -4.52 6.80 -19.33
N SER A 35 -3.94 5.98 -20.20
CA SER A 35 -3.95 4.52 -20.02
C SER A 35 -3.02 4.10 -18.88
N LEU A 36 -1.87 4.78 -18.74
CA LEU A 36 -0.98 4.63 -17.58
C LEU A 36 -1.69 5.03 -16.28
N VAL A 37 -2.38 6.17 -16.26
CA VAL A 37 -3.12 6.61 -15.06
C VAL A 37 -4.19 5.59 -14.68
N ARG A 38 -4.92 5.05 -15.65
CA ARG A 38 -5.94 4.03 -15.39
C ARG A 38 -5.33 2.77 -14.79
N ALA A 39 -4.21 2.30 -15.33
CA ALA A 39 -3.51 1.12 -14.82
C ALA A 39 -3.00 1.33 -13.38
N GLU A 40 -2.51 2.53 -13.07
CA GLU A 40 -2.03 2.88 -11.73
C GLU A 40 -3.16 3.05 -10.72
N LEU A 41 -4.29 3.67 -11.11
CA LEU A 41 -5.49 3.73 -10.27
C LEU A 41 -6.04 2.32 -9.98
N PHE A 42 -6.03 1.43 -10.97
CA PHE A 42 -6.46 0.04 -10.77
C PHE A 42 -5.55 -0.71 -9.78
N ARG A 43 -4.23 -0.56 -9.92
CA ARG A 43 -3.26 -1.12 -8.97
C ARG A 43 -3.44 -0.56 -7.56
N MET A 44 -3.70 0.73 -7.42
CA MET A 44 -4.00 1.35 -6.12
C MET A 44 -5.29 0.79 -5.50
N ALA A 45 -6.33 0.56 -6.30
CA ALA A 45 -7.57 -0.07 -5.82
C ALA A 45 -7.32 -1.49 -5.31
N LEU A 46 -6.55 -2.32 -6.03
CA LEU A 46 -6.15 -3.65 -5.56
C LEU A 46 -5.33 -3.57 -4.27
N SER A 47 -4.42 -2.60 -4.17
CA SER A 47 -3.61 -2.38 -2.97
C SER A 47 -4.49 -2.02 -1.76
N ALA A 48 -5.52 -1.20 -1.97
CA ALA A 48 -6.47 -0.82 -0.94
C ALA A 48 -7.34 -2.00 -0.48
N ASP A 49 -7.81 -2.86 -1.40
CA ASP A 49 -8.57 -4.07 -1.06
C ASP A 49 -7.72 -5.04 -0.24
N ALA A 50 -6.48 -5.31 -0.67
CA ALA A 50 -5.54 -6.16 0.06
C ALA A 50 -5.24 -5.61 1.47
N ALA A 51 -5.07 -4.29 1.60
CA ALA A 51 -4.88 -3.63 2.88
C ALA A 51 -6.12 -3.74 3.78
N ALA A 52 -7.33 -3.59 3.23
CA ALA A 52 -8.57 -3.72 3.98
C ALA A 52 -8.76 -5.15 4.52
N ARG A 53 -8.55 -6.17 3.68
CA ARG A 53 -8.59 -7.59 4.10
C ARG A 53 -7.54 -7.90 5.16
N SER A 54 -6.34 -7.31 5.02
CA SER A 54 -5.28 -7.47 6.01
C SER A 54 -5.64 -6.82 7.34
N ALA A 55 -6.27 -5.64 7.33
CA ALA A 55 -6.75 -4.98 8.54
C ALA A 55 -7.84 -5.79 9.25
N GLU A 56 -8.77 -6.38 8.51
CA GLU A 56 -9.79 -7.29 9.06
C GLU A 56 -9.15 -8.54 9.69
N ALA A 57 -8.18 -9.14 9.02
CA ALA A 57 -7.43 -10.28 9.57
C ALA A 57 -6.67 -9.92 10.85
N LEU A 58 -6.07 -8.73 10.92
CA LEU A 58 -5.41 -8.22 12.13
C LEU A 58 -6.41 -7.98 13.27
N HIS A 59 -7.60 -7.47 12.97
CA HIS A 59 -8.66 -7.30 13.96
C HIS A 59 -9.09 -8.65 14.54
N ARG A 60 -9.30 -9.65 13.69
CA ARG A 60 -9.62 -11.02 14.12
C ARG A 60 -8.51 -11.64 14.99
N ILE A 61 -7.24 -11.39 14.65
CA ILE A 61 -6.11 -11.82 15.47
C ILE A 61 -6.16 -11.14 16.85
N ALA A 62 -6.42 -9.83 16.91
CA ALA A 62 -6.54 -9.11 18.17
C ALA A 62 -7.67 -9.66 19.04
N ASP A 63 -8.86 -9.87 18.47
CA ASP A 63 -10.01 -10.43 19.18
C ASP A 63 -9.70 -11.83 19.76
N MET A 64 -9.01 -12.68 18.98
CA MET A 64 -8.58 -14.01 19.45
C MET A 64 -7.58 -13.95 20.60
N LEU A 65 -6.71 -12.94 20.64
CA LEU A 65 -5.73 -12.74 21.70
C LEU A 65 -6.40 -12.18 22.97
N ASP A 66 -7.31 -11.22 22.83
CA ASP A 66 -8.04 -10.60 23.93
C ASP A 66 -8.93 -11.60 24.67
N LEU A 67 -9.57 -12.54 23.95
CA LEU A 67 -10.46 -13.55 24.54
C LEU A 67 -9.72 -14.60 25.37
N ASN A 68 -8.44 -14.87 25.08
CA ASN A 68 -7.79 -16.08 25.58
C ASN A 68 -6.61 -15.87 26.52
N GLY A 69 -6.08 -14.65 26.67
CA GLY A 69 -5.15 -14.21 27.74
C GLY A 69 -3.81 -14.93 27.92
N HIS A 70 -3.66 -16.19 27.49
CA HIS A 70 -2.53 -17.12 27.69
C HIS A 70 -2.41 -18.15 26.52
N ALA A 71 -3.10 -17.94 25.40
CA ALA A 71 -3.27 -18.97 24.36
C ALA A 71 -2.45 -18.78 23.07
N ILE A 72 -1.37 -18.00 23.11
CA ILE A 72 -0.48 -17.87 21.93
C ILE A 72 0.04 -19.26 21.51
N ASP A 73 0.30 -20.16 22.46
CA ASP A 73 0.74 -21.53 22.16
C ASP A 73 -0.41 -22.44 21.69
N MET A 74 -1.65 -22.24 22.18
CA MET A 74 -2.80 -23.08 21.82
C MET A 74 -3.36 -22.75 20.43
N HIS A 75 -3.33 -21.48 20.01
CA HIS A 75 -3.84 -21.02 18.71
C HIS A 75 -2.74 -20.60 17.73
N ARG A 76 -1.47 -20.93 18.00
CA ARG A 76 -0.32 -20.46 17.21
C ARG A 76 -0.47 -20.71 15.71
N GLU A 77 -0.85 -21.93 15.33
CA GLU A 77 -1.01 -22.29 13.92
C GLU A 77 -2.21 -21.61 13.28
N GLU A 78 -3.29 -21.38 14.04
CA GLU A 78 -4.47 -20.66 13.57
C GLU A 78 -4.15 -19.18 13.31
N LEU A 79 -3.47 -18.52 14.26
CA LEU A 79 -2.97 -17.16 14.10
C LEU A 79 -2.03 -17.05 12.90
N ARG A 80 -1.14 -18.03 12.73
CA ARG A 80 -0.20 -18.06 11.61
C ARG A 80 -0.91 -18.30 10.28
N ALA A 81 -1.97 -19.11 10.25
CA ALA A 81 -2.78 -19.32 9.07
C ALA A 81 -3.49 -18.02 8.66
N ILE A 82 -4.11 -17.30 9.62
CA ILE A 82 -4.75 -16.00 9.37
C ILE A 82 -3.72 -14.98 8.84
N ALA A 83 -2.55 -14.89 9.48
CA ALA A 83 -1.50 -13.97 9.03
C ALA A 83 -0.96 -14.30 7.63
N ARG A 84 -0.76 -15.58 7.31
CA ARG A 84 -0.32 -16.00 5.96
C ARG A 84 -1.38 -15.72 4.90
N ALA A 85 -2.65 -15.97 5.21
CA ALA A 85 -3.75 -15.66 4.30
C ALA A 85 -3.81 -14.15 4.02
N ALA A 86 -3.70 -13.31 5.05
CA ALA A 86 -3.62 -11.86 4.88
C ALA A 86 -2.43 -11.43 4.02
N LEU A 87 -1.24 -11.99 4.26
CA LEU A 87 -0.06 -11.69 3.44
C LEU A 87 -0.25 -12.09 1.98
N SER A 88 -0.90 -13.22 1.70
CA SER A 88 -1.16 -13.68 0.33
C SER A 88 -2.12 -12.77 -0.47
N GLU A 89 -2.91 -11.93 0.20
CA GLU A 89 -3.74 -10.94 -0.50
C GLU A 89 -2.88 -9.91 -1.26
N PHE A 90 -1.67 -9.61 -0.76
CA PHE A 90 -0.75 -8.71 -1.45
C PHE A 90 -0.10 -9.35 -2.70
N ASP A 91 -0.08 -10.68 -2.82
CA ASP A 91 0.44 -11.36 -4.02
C ASP A 91 -0.42 -11.06 -5.26
N ARG A 92 -1.68 -10.66 -5.06
CA ARG A 92 -2.60 -10.24 -6.13
C ARG A 92 -2.33 -8.81 -6.62
N VAL A 93 -1.55 -8.04 -5.87
CA VAL A 93 -1.23 -6.65 -6.20
C VAL A 93 0.04 -6.63 -7.05
N PRO A 94 -0.02 -6.22 -8.32
CA PRO A 94 1.19 -6.16 -9.12
C PRO A 94 2.14 -5.10 -8.55
N PRO A 95 3.47 -5.34 -8.58
CA PRO A 95 4.45 -4.42 -7.98
C PRO A 95 4.52 -3.07 -8.70
N ARG A 96 4.05 -3.00 -9.95
CA ARG A 96 3.93 -1.80 -10.77
C ARG A 96 2.66 -1.89 -11.62
N ALA A 97 2.12 -0.75 -12.04
CA ALA A 97 1.00 -0.75 -12.98
C ALA A 97 1.40 -1.51 -14.25
N PRO A 98 0.52 -2.39 -14.76
CA PRO A 98 0.70 -2.96 -16.08
C PRO A 98 0.89 -1.83 -17.09
N GLN A 99 2.04 -1.83 -17.78
CA GLN A 99 2.29 -0.82 -18.80
C GLN A 99 1.48 -1.17 -20.05
N PRO A 100 0.88 -0.17 -20.73
CA PRO A 100 0.31 -0.38 -22.04
C PRO A 100 1.39 -0.93 -22.98
N ALA A 101 1.08 -1.96 -23.74
CA ALA A 101 1.98 -2.42 -24.79
C ALA A 101 2.21 -1.26 -25.77
N LEU A 102 3.47 -0.84 -25.93
CA LEU A 102 3.82 0.13 -26.96
C LEU A 102 3.53 -0.51 -28.32
N PRO A 103 2.82 0.16 -29.24
CA PRO A 103 2.66 -0.34 -30.59
C PRO A 103 4.06 -0.50 -31.22
N GLU A 104 4.33 -1.68 -31.80
CA GLU A 104 5.60 -1.92 -32.46
C GLU A 104 5.86 -0.86 -33.54
N PRO A 105 7.08 -0.29 -33.61
CA PRO A 105 7.42 0.63 -34.68
C PRO A 105 7.35 -0.12 -36.01
N GLN A 106 6.36 0.25 -36.83
CA GLN A 106 6.28 -0.18 -38.21
C GLN A 106 7.40 0.56 -38.97
N PHE A 107 8.51 -0.15 -39.22
CA PHE A 107 9.55 0.28 -40.14
C PHE A 107 9.24 -0.24 -41.55
#